data_AF-A0A1F9G256-F1
#
_entry.id   AF-A0A1F9G256-F1
#
_cell.length_a   1.000
_cell.length_b   1.000
_cell.length_c   1.000
_cell.angle_alpha   90.00
_cell.angle_beta   90.00
_cell.angle_gamma   90.00
#
_symmetry.space_group_name_H-M   'P 1'
#
loop_
_entity.id
_entity.type
_entity.pdbx_description
1 polymer ?
#
loop_
_entity_poly.entity_id
_entity_poly.type
_entity_poly.pdbx_seq_one_letter_code
_entity_poly.pdbx_strand_id
1 'polypeptide(L)'
;MNAAQGAPPVIFGVVLRDLESYRRLVHTLATSSLVASTDFAYTAPIYKGSDKIVAGLAMANGSLEKFDVYYEHALENPGERVRFAKAFAAQYLRRFPASERQDLFLASGDVLKFSFELMTPLALDNPVAALTAIEHTPHDQAVLDALRGGGGVDRAHLRGDLKILLDHILNPRRREVPQVQAAMMEIETDAPVIVELITTGGMPGYLYYVVHPLVQALDGRLVLLPG
;
A
#
# COMPACT_ATOMS: atom_id res chain seq x y z
N MET A 1 -11.75 -22.96 21.12
CA MET A 1 -11.37 -21.57 20.79
C MET A 1 -11.45 -21.45 19.28
N ASN A 2 -12.51 -20.85 18.76
CA ASN A 2 -12.61 -20.58 17.32
C ASN A 2 -11.62 -19.46 17.00
N ALA A 3 -10.77 -19.69 16.00
CA ALA A 3 -9.97 -18.63 15.41
C ALA A 3 -10.92 -17.48 15.05
N ALA A 4 -10.64 -16.28 15.57
CA ALA A 4 -11.35 -15.07 15.18
C ALA A 4 -11.31 -15.00 13.65
N GLN A 5 -12.47 -15.16 13.00
CA GLN A 5 -12.61 -14.79 11.61
C GLN A 5 -12.34 -13.27 11.57
N GLY A 6 -11.13 -12.89 11.19
CA GLY A 6 -10.73 -11.49 11.12
C GLY A 6 -11.69 -10.73 10.21
N ALA A 7 -11.96 -9.47 10.53
CA ALA A 7 -12.71 -8.58 9.67
C ALA A 7 -12.14 -8.64 8.24
N PRO A 8 -13.00 -8.69 7.19
CA PRO A 8 -12.53 -8.74 5.82
C PRO A 8 -11.65 -7.51 5.52
N PRO A 9 -10.60 -7.66 4.70
CA PRO A 9 -9.73 -6.55 4.38
C PRO A 9 -10.51 -5.44 3.67
N VAL A 10 -10.22 -4.20 4.03
CA VAL A 10 -10.74 -3.02 3.31
C VAL A 10 -9.62 -2.47 2.44
N ILE A 11 -9.92 -2.26 1.16
CA ILE A 11 -8.95 -1.80 0.17
C ILE A 11 -9.29 -0.37 -0.24
N PHE A 12 -8.31 0.52 -0.13
CA PHE A 12 -8.38 1.87 -0.66
C PHE A 12 -7.45 1.99 -1.88
N GLY A 13 -7.90 2.71 -2.90
CA GLY A 13 -7.09 3.16 -4.02
C GLY A 13 -6.47 4.49 -3.66
N VAL A 14 -5.15 4.53 -3.60
CA VAL A 14 -4.37 5.76 -3.50
C VAL A 14 -4.04 6.17 -4.93
N VAL A 15 -4.73 7.18 -5.44
CA VAL A 15 -4.49 7.75 -6.77
C VAL A 15 -3.52 8.91 -6.62
N LEU A 16 -2.38 8.81 -7.27
CA LEU A 16 -1.26 9.75 -7.19
C LEU A 16 -0.92 10.26 -8.58
N ARG A 17 -0.29 11.44 -8.63
CA ARG A 17 0.10 12.06 -9.89
C ARG A 17 1.12 11.25 -10.67
N ASP A 18 2.13 10.74 -9.99
CA ASP A 18 3.27 10.05 -10.57
C ASP A 18 3.93 9.10 -9.55
N LEU A 19 5.01 8.44 -10.00
CA LEU A 19 5.79 7.51 -9.18
C LEU A 19 6.54 8.24 -8.06
N GLU A 20 6.94 9.49 -8.27
CA GLU A 20 7.67 10.26 -7.27
C GLU A 20 6.75 10.61 -6.09
N SER A 21 5.47 10.94 -6.33
CA SER A 21 4.46 11.04 -5.27
C SER A 21 4.31 9.74 -4.47
N TYR A 22 4.40 8.57 -5.13
CA TYR A 22 4.39 7.28 -4.41
C TYR A 22 5.62 7.11 -3.53
N ARG A 23 6.81 7.41 -4.05
CA ARG A 23 8.06 7.38 -3.27
C ARG A 23 7.96 8.28 -2.05
N ARG A 24 7.50 9.53 -2.22
CA ARG A 24 7.30 10.48 -1.11
C ARG A 24 6.32 9.98 -0.07
N LEU A 25 5.21 9.36 -0.49
CA LEU A 25 4.26 8.75 0.44
C LEU A 25 4.91 7.66 1.31
N VAL A 26 5.66 6.75 0.69
CA VAL A 26 6.39 5.69 1.42
C VAL A 26 7.40 6.27 2.41
N HIS A 27 8.21 7.25 1.98
CA HIS A 27 9.17 7.94 2.86
C HIS A 27 8.48 8.65 4.03
N THR A 28 7.36 9.32 3.77
CA THR A 28 6.60 10.06 4.78
C THR A 28 6.00 9.11 5.81
N LEU A 29 5.43 7.98 5.37
CA LEU A 29 4.93 6.95 6.27
C LEU A 29 6.08 6.30 7.06
N ALA A 30 7.19 5.96 6.41
CA ALA A 30 8.31 5.28 7.07
C ALA A 30 9.02 6.12 8.14
N THR A 31 8.88 7.45 8.07
CA THR A 31 9.46 8.40 9.03
C THR A 31 8.43 9.06 9.94
N SER A 32 7.14 8.71 9.79
CA SER A 32 6.05 9.30 10.57
C SER A 32 6.11 8.84 12.02
N SER A 33 5.93 9.78 12.94
CA SER A 33 5.74 9.49 14.38
C SER A 33 4.47 8.68 14.67
N LEU A 34 3.50 8.64 13.74
CA LEU A 34 2.28 7.85 13.87
C LEU A 34 2.47 6.39 13.49
N VAL A 35 3.62 6.03 12.91
CA VAL A 35 3.96 4.68 12.46
C VAL A 35 4.91 4.05 13.46
N ALA A 36 4.47 2.96 14.09
CA ALA A 36 5.24 2.22 15.08
C ALA A 36 6.34 1.36 14.44
N SER A 37 6.06 0.78 13.27
CA SER A 37 7.03 -0.03 12.54
C SER A 37 6.74 -0.03 11.04
N THR A 38 7.78 -0.31 10.26
CA THR A 38 7.68 -0.55 8.82
C THR A 38 8.40 -1.81 8.41
N ASP A 39 7.92 -2.44 7.35
CA ASP A 39 8.49 -3.62 6.75
C ASP A 39 8.46 -3.50 5.23
N PHE A 40 9.49 -4.04 4.57
CA PHE A 40 9.67 -3.97 3.13
C PHE A 40 9.94 -5.37 2.60
N ALA A 41 9.08 -5.84 1.69
CA ALA A 41 9.24 -7.14 1.05
C ALA A 41 9.47 -6.98 -0.45
N TYR A 42 10.47 -7.70 -0.95
CA TYR A 42 10.89 -7.70 -2.35
C TYR A 42 10.92 -9.15 -2.84
N THR A 43 10.13 -9.47 -3.85
CA THR A 43 10.06 -10.84 -4.38
C THR A 43 10.52 -10.90 -5.84
N ALA A 44 10.62 -12.12 -6.38
CA ALA A 44 10.91 -12.29 -7.79
C ALA A 44 9.80 -11.63 -8.64
N PRO A 45 10.14 -10.99 -9.77
CA PRO A 45 11.45 -10.99 -10.42
C PRO A 45 12.36 -9.81 -10.02
N ILE A 46 11.92 -8.88 -9.17
CA ILE A 46 12.72 -7.68 -8.87
C ILE A 46 13.87 -7.98 -7.91
N TYR A 47 13.71 -8.95 -7.01
CA TYR A 47 14.72 -9.31 -6.02
C TYR A 47 16.05 -9.66 -6.70
N LYS A 48 17.06 -8.77 -6.55
CA LYS A 48 18.35 -8.86 -7.24
C LYS A 48 18.22 -9.08 -8.75
N GLY A 49 17.17 -8.55 -9.35
CA GLY A 49 16.75 -8.85 -10.72
C GLY A 49 17.52 -8.12 -11.83
N SER A 50 18.46 -7.24 -11.47
CA SER A 50 19.40 -6.56 -12.39
C SER A 50 20.71 -6.24 -11.69
N ASP A 51 21.79 -6.08 -12.47
CA ASP A 51 23.11 -5.71 -11.94
C ASP A 51 23.08 -4.35 -11.22
N LYS A 52 22.25 -3.42 -11.71
CA LYS A 52 22.05 -2.10 -11.07
C LYS A 52 21.42 -2.24 -9.68
N ILE A 53 20.41 -3.10 -9.53
CA ILE A 53 19.81 -3.38 -8.22
C ILE A 53 20.86 -4.03 -7.30
N VAL A 54 21.62 -5.01 -7.80
CA VAL A 54 22.66 -5.67 -6.98
C VAL A 54 23.72 -4.67 -6.51
N ALA A 55 24.21 -3.82 -7.41
CA ALA A 55 25.20 -2.80 -7.08
C ALA A 55 24.64 -1.75 -6.09
N GLY A 56 23.43 -1.25 -6.32
CA GLY A 56 22.78 -0.30 -5.42
C GLY A 56 22.53 -0.87 -4.02
N LEU A 57 22.08 -2.13 -3.93
CA LEU A 57 21.84 -2.81 -2.65
C LEU A 57 23.13 -3.04 -1.85
N ALA A 58 24.28 -3.15 -2.52
CA ALA A 58 25.58 -3.25 -1.84
C ALA A 58 25.99 -1.95 -1.15
N MET A 59 25.40 -0.81 -1.55
CA MET A 59 25.68 0.51 -0.99
C MET A 59 24.61 0.98 0.02
N ALA A 60 23.43 0.37 0.02
CA ALA A 60 22.31 0.76 0.88
C ALA A 60 22.43 0.18 2.31
N ASN A 61 22.39 1.06 3.31
CA ASN A 61 22.58 0.76 4.72
C ASN A 61 21.25 0.61 5.49
N GLY A 62 20.13 1.10 4.94
CA GLY A 62 18.80 1.06 5.57
C GLY A 62 17.71 0.44 4.71
N SER A 63 16.58 0.07 5.33
CA SER A 63 15.42 -0.47 4.60
C SER A 63 14.82 0.54 3.62
N LEU A 64 14.75 1.81 4.01
CA LEU A 64 14.24 2.88 3.14
C LEU A 64 15.18 3.16 1.96
N GLU A 65 16.50 3.11 2.16
CA GLU A 65 17.49 3.22 1.08
C GLU A 65 17.39 2.03 0.12
N LYS A 66 17.15 0.81 0.64
CA LYS A 66 16.92 -0.36 -0.22
C LYS A 66 15.63 -0.21 -1.03
N PHE A 67 14.57 0.36 -0.44
CA PHE A 67 13.36 0.70 -1.19
C PHE A 67 13.67 1.66 -2.33
N ASP A 68 14.48 2.70 -2.10
CA ASP A 68 14.90 3.63 -3.15
C ASP A 68 15.64 2.93 -4.29
N VAL A 69 16.54 2.00 -3.99
CA VAL A 69 17.23 1.19 -5.03
C VAL A 69 16.23 0.43 -5.90
N TYR A 70 15.23 -0.23 -5.29
CA TYR A 70 14.21 -0.94 -6.07
C TYR A 70 13.28 0.01 -6.82
N TYR A 71 12.92 1.13 -6.23
CA TYR A 71 12.12 2.16 -6.88
C TYR A 71 12.82 2.67 -8.15
N GLU A 72 14.06 3.14 -8.03
CA GLU A 72 14.83 3.75 -9.13
C GLU A 72 15.13 2.74 -10.24
N HIS A 73 15.52 1.52 -9.86
CA HIS A 73 16.04 0.53 -10.81
C HIS A 73 15.02 -0.52 -11.26
N ALA A 74 13.81 -0.54 -10.70
CA ALA A 74 12.73 -1.43 -11.15
C ALA A 74 11.45 -0.70 -11.56
N LEU A 75 11.00 0.32 -10.82
CA LEU A 75 9.71 0.98 -11.08
C LEU A 75 9.83 2.22 -11.96
N GLU A 76 10.74 3.13 -11.60
CA GLU A 76 10.89 4.41 -12.27
C GLU A 76 11.37 4.23 -13.71
N ASN A 77 12.33 3.35 -13.93
CA ASN A 77 12.84 3.01 -15.25
C ASN A 77 11.79 2.24 -16.08
N PRO A 78 11.22 2.81 -17.16
CA PRO A 78 10.17 2.15 -17.94
C PRO A 78 10.61 0.85 -18.61
N GLY A 79 11.86 0.77 -19.07
CA GLY A 79 12.40 -0.41 -19.74
C GLY A 79 12.55 -1.58 -18.77
N GLU A 80 13.10 -1.33 -17.59
CA GLU A 80 13.21 -2.32 -16.52
C GLU A 80 11.83 -2.73 -16.00
N ARG A 81 10.93 -1.78 -15.78
CA ARG A 81 9.56 -2.06 -15.34
C ARG A 81 8.84 -3.03 -16.29
N VAL A 82 8.88 -2.76 -17.59
CA VAL A 82 8.27 -3.65 -18.61
C VAL A 82 8.96 -5.02 -18.64
N ARG A 83 10.30 -5.06 -18.50
CA ARG A 83 11.07 -6.31 -18.45
C ARG A 83 10.65 -7.16 -17.25
N PHE A 84 10.58 -6.55 -16.06
CA PHE A 84 10.15 -7.23 -14.84
C PHE A 84 8.68 -7.66 -14.93
N ALA A 85 7.77 -6.83 -15.45
CA ALA A 85 6.37 -7.20 -15.64
C ALA A 85 6.21 -8.44 -16.54
N LYS A 86 6.95 -8.51 -17.65
CA LYS A 86 6.96 -9.69 -18.54
C LYS A 86 7.55 -10.92 -17.86
N ALA A 87 8.64 -10.76 -17.11
CA ALA A 87 9.28 -11.86 -16.38
C ALA A 87 8.34 -12.42 -15.29
N PHE A 88 7.67 -11.54 -14.54
CA PHE A 88 6.67 -11.91 -13.55
C PHE A 88 5.52 -12.68 -14.22
N ALA A 89 4.97 -12.15 -15.31
CA ALA A 89 3.89 -12.79 -16.06
C ALA A 89 4.24 -14.21 -16.52
N ALA A 90 5.42 -14.39 -17.11
CA ALA A 90 5.89 -15.70 -17.54
C ALA A 90 6.06 -16.69 -16.37
N GLN A 91 6.64 -16.23 -15.25
CA GLN A 91 6.83 -17.06 -14.07
C GLN A 91 5.50 -17.45 -13.42
N TYR A 92 4.58 -16.48 -13.28
CA TYR A 92 3.29 -16.66 -12.65
C TYR A 92 2.41 -17.63 -13.47
N LEU A 93 2.27 -17.42 -14.78
CA LEU A 93 1.48 -18.29 -15.65
C LEU A 93 2.06 -19.70 -15.77
N ARG A 94 3.39 -19.87 -15.63
CA ARG A 94 3.99 -21.20 -15.54
C ARG A 94 3.56 -21.95 -14.27
N ARG A 95 3.38 -21.22 -13.16
CA ARG A 95 2.95 -21.78 -11.87
C ARG A 95 1.43 -21.95 -11.79
N PHE A 96 0.67 -21.04 -12.41
CA PHE A 96 -0.78 -20.98 -12.40
C PHE A 96 -1.33 -20.80 -13.83
N PRO A 97 -1.35 -21.87 -14.66
CA PRO A 97 -1.69 -21.76 -16.08
C PRO A 97 -3.13 -21.35 -16.38
N ALA A 98 -4.05 -21.55 -15.42
CA ALA A 98 -5.47 -21.24 -15.55
C ALA A 98 -5.85 -19.85 -15.00
N SER A 99 -4.88 -19.06 -14.53
CA SER A 99 -5.14 -17.73 -13.98
C SER A 99 -5.61 -16.73 -15.03
N GLU A 100 -6.55 -15.89 -14.64
CA GLU A 100 -7.02 -14.80 -15.47
C GLU A 100 -6.04 -13.61 -15.45
N ARG A 101 -6.21 -12.68 -16.40
CA ARG A 101 -5.37 -11.48 -16.48
C ARG A 101 -5.46 -10.63 -15.21
N GLN A 102 -6.61 -10.60 -14.56
CA GLN A 102 -6.83 -9.87 -13.31
C GLN A 102 -6.04 -10.48 -12.15
N ASP A 103 -6.03 -11.80 -12.00
CA ASP A 103 -5.25 -12.51 -10.97
C ASP A 103 -3.77 -12.21 -11.08
N LEU A 104 -3.25 -12.31 -12.31
CA LEU A 104 -1.85 -12.01 -12.61
C LEU A 104 -1.51 -10.57 -12.20
N PHE A 105 -2.41 -9.64 -12.51
CA PHE A 105 -2.20 -8.24 -12.23
C PHE A 105 -2.19 -7.94 -10.72
N LEU A 106 -3.16 -8.45 -9.97
CA LEU A 106 -3.22 -8.30 -8.51
C LEU A 106 -1.99 -8.92 -7.84
N ALA A 107 -1.58 -10.12 -8.28
CA ALA A 107 -0.39 -10.79 -7.76
C ALA A 107 0.91 -10.01 -8.03
N SER A 108 0.96 -9.18 -9.08
CA SER A 108 2.13 -8.33 -9.36
C SER A 108 2.36 -7.24 -8.30
N GLY A 109 1.34 -6.93 -7.49
CA GLY A 109 1.44 -6.00 -6.36
C GLY A 109 2.21 -6.54 -5.17
N ASP A 110 2.42 -7.85 -5.11
CA ASP A 110 3.20 -8.50 -4.04
C ASP A 110 4.71 -8.56 -4.37
N VAL A 111 5.11 -7.99 -5.51
CA VAL A 111 6.50 -7.95 -5.96
C VAL A 111 7.31 -6.90 -5.18
N LEU A 112 6.72 -5.71 -5.00
CA LEU A 112 7.24 -4.64 -4.16
C LEU A 112 6.18 -4.25 -3.14
N LYS A 113 6.34 -4.71 -1.90
CA LYS A 113 5.39 -4.46 -0.82
C LYS A 113 6.01 -3.59 0.26
N PHE A 114 5.31 -2.52 0.61
CA PHE A 114 5.58 -1.73 1.81
C PHE A 114 4.45 -1.97 2.82
N SER A 115 4.81 -2.39 4.01
CA SER A 115 3.89 -2.57 5.13
C SER A 115 4.24 -1.60 6.24
N PHE A 116 3.24 -1.10 6.95
CA PHE A 116 3.43 -0.29 8.13
C PHE A 116 2.40 -0.65 9.21
N GLU A 117 2.78 -0.50 10.46
CA GLU A 117 1.88 -0.63 11.61
C GLU A 117 1.75 0.74 12.27
N LEU A 118 0.51 1.21 12.44
CA LEU A 118 0.25 2.44 13.16
C LEU A 118 0.49 2.27 14.65
N MET A 119 0.88 3.36 15.32
CA MET A 119 0.79 3.44 16.78
C MET A 119 -0.66 3.26 17.21
N THR A 120 -0.86 2.58 18.34
CA THR A 120 -2.18 2.50 18.98
C THR A 120 -2.71 3.91 19.26
N PRO A 121 -3.99 4.21 18.99
CA PRO A 121 -4.55 5.55 19.21
C PRO A 121 -4.31 6.10 20.63
N LEU A 122 -4.36 5.23 21.63
CA LEU A 122 -4.12 5.56 23.04
C LEU A 122 -2.68 5.97 23.37
N ALA A 123 -1.73 5.66 22.49
CA ALA A 123 -0.31 6.00 22.65
C ALA A 123 0.07 7.31 21.94
N LEU A 124 -0.88 7.97 21.26
CA LEU A 124 -0.65 9.25 20.60
C LEU A 124 -0.70 10.42 21.60
N ASP A 125 -0.08 11.55 21.23
CA ASP A 125 -0.17 12.79 22.01
C ASP A 125 -1.62 13.34 22.09
N ASN A 126 -2.44 13.08 21.07
CA ASN A 126 -3.86 13.42 21.06
C ASN A 126 -4.74 12.20 20.68
N PRO A 127 -5.06 11.33 21.65
CA PRO A 127 -5.90 10.15 21.42
C PRO A 127 -7.34 10.48 21.04
N VAL A 128 -7.89 11.60 21.52
CA VAL A 128 -9.31 11.95 21.35
C VAL A 128 -9.64 12.16 19.88
N ALA A 129 -8.82 12.92 19.15
CA ALA A 129 -9.05 13.16 17.73
C ALA A 129 -9.02 11.86 16.92
N ALA A 130 -8.06 10.98 17.21
CA ALA A 130 -7.95 9.67 16.55
C ALA A 130 -9.15 8.78 16.85
N LEU A 131 -9.59 8.69 18.12
CA LEU A 131 -10.76 7.90 18.51
C LEU A 131 -12.05 8.44 17.88
N THR A 132 -12.25 9.75 17.89
CA THR A 132 -13.40 10.37 17.20
C THR A 132 -13.38 10.09 15.70
N ALA A 133 -12.22 10.14 15.04
CA ALA A 133 -12.13 9.80 13.63
C ALA A 133 -12.52 8.33 13.36
N ILE A 134 -12.06 7.40 14.19
CA ILE A 134 -12.39 5.97 14.09
C ILE A 134 -13.90 5.76 14.25
N GLU A 135 -14.52 6.40 15.23
CA GLU A 135 -15.96 6.26 15.51
C GLU A 135 -16.85 6.68 14.34
N HIS A 136 -16.42 7.67 13.55
CA HIS A 136 -17.16 8.19 12.40
C HIS A 136 -16.76 7.52 11.07
N THR A 137 -15.88 6.52 11.11
CA THR A 137 -15.41 5.79 9.93
C THR A 137 -15.59 4.29 10.12
N PRO A 138 -15.47 3.46 9.06
CA PRO A 138 -15.68 2.02 9.19
C PRO A 138 -14.69 1.39 10.20
N HIS A 139 -15.21 0.56 11.10
CA HIS A 139 -14.45 -0.18 12.11
C HIS A 139 -15.24 -1.42 12.59
N ASP A 140 -14.54 -2.34 13.25
CA ASP A 140 -15.13 -3.45 14.00
C ASP A 140 -15.50 -2.94 15.40
N GLN A 141 -16.77 -3.11 15.78
CA GLN A 141 -17.29 -2.61 17.04
C GLN A 141 -16.60 -3.24 18.25
N ALA A 142 -16.25 -4.52 18.20
CA ALA A 142 -15.57 -5.20 19.30
C ALA A 142 -14.15 -4.64 19.51
N VAL A 143 -13.48 -4.26 18.42
CA VAL A 143 -12.15 -3.63 18.48
C VAL A 143 -12.24 -2.21 19.06
N LEU A 144 -13.25 -1.43 18.66
CA LEU A 144 -13.48 -0.10 19.22
C LEU A 144 -13.84 -0.15 20.71
N ASP A 145 -14.68 -1.09 21.12
CA ASP A 145 -15.07 -1.26 22.52
C ASP A 145 -13.88 -1.68 23.39
N ALA A 146 -13.01 -2.56 22.88
CA ALA A 146 -11.76 -2.91 23.54
C ALA A 146 -10.85 -1.69 23.75
N LEU A 147 -10.70 -0.82 22.74
CA LEU A 147 -9.95 0.44 22.87
C LEU A 147 -10.54 1.37 23.94
N ARG A 148 -11.86 1.58 23.91
CA ARG A 148 -12.56 2.44 24.87
C ARG A 148 -12.44 1.92 26.31
N GLY A 149 -12.41 0.60 26.49
CA GLY A 149 -12.19 -0.05 27.79
C GLY A 149 -10.74 0.01 28.28
N GLY A 150 -9.82 0.66 27.56
CA GLY A 150 -8.39 0.66 27.86
C GLY A 150 -7.69 -0.67 27.58
N GLY A 151 -8.37 -1.58 26.88
CA GLY A 151 -7.82 -2.85 26.44
C GLY A 151 -6.79 -2.67 25.32
N GLY A 152 -5.92 -3.67 25.18
CA GLY A 152 -5.00 -3.74 24.04
C GLY A 152 -5.74 -4.13 22.76
N VAL A 153 -5.32 -3.56 21.63
CA VAL A 153 -5.71 -4.01 20.30
C VAL A 153 -4.56 -4.83 19.72
N ASP A 154 -4.89 -5.96 19.09
CA ASP A 154 -3.94 -6.66 18.24
C ASP A 154 -3.39 -5.73 17.15
N ARG A 155 -2.06 -5.69 17.01
CA ARG A 155 -1.36 -4.89 16.00
C ARG A 155 -1.79 -5.24 14.58
N ALA A 156 -2.27 -6.45 14.34
CA ALA A 156 -2.82 -6.85 13.05
C ALA A 156 -3.99 -5.94 12.58
N HIS A 157 -4.74 -5.34 13.50
CA HIS A 157 -5.82 -4.38 13.18
C HIS A 157 -5.31 -2.98 12.81
N LEU A 158 -4.02 -2.70 13.05
CA LEU A 158 -3.37 -1.41 12.80
C LEU A 158 -2.42 -1.46 11.60
N ARG A 159 -2.35 -2.59 10.91
CA ARG A 159 -1.46 -2.80 9.78
C ARG A 159 -2.10 -2.35 8.47
N GLY A 160 -1.32 -1.56 7.72
CA GLY A 160 -1.58 -1.18 6.34
C GLY A 160 -0.51 -1.71 5.41
N ASP A 161 -0.92 -2.18 4.24
CA ASP A 161 -0.04 -2.64 3.18
C ASP A 161 -0.24 -1.75 1.94
N LEU A 162 0.80 -1.02 1.52
CA LEU A 162 0.83 -0.33 0.23
C LEU A 162 1.42 -1.25 -0.84
N LYS A 163 0.59 -1.56 -1.84
CA LYS A 163 0.98 -2.34 -3.01
C LYS A 163 0.93 -1.50 -4.27
N ILE A 164 2.09 -1.32 -4.90
CA ILE A 164 2.15 -0.78 -6.25
C ILE A 164 2.27 -1.93 -7.23
N LEU A 165 1.43 -1.87 -8.26
CA LEU A 165 1.35 -2.92 -9.26
C LEU A 165 2.47 -2.69 -10.28
N LEU A 166 3.22 -3.75 -10.61
CA LEU A 166 4.48 -3.63 -11.33
C LEU A 166 4.31 -2.92 -12.68
N ASP A 167 3.25 -3.25 -13.43
CA ASP A 167 2.81 -2.51 -14.61
C ASP A 167 1.65 -1.56 -14.29
N HIS A 168 1.91 -0.57 -13.43
CA HIS A 168 0.89 0.37 -12.95
C HIS A 168 0.18 1.16 -14.06
N ILE A 169 0.76 1.26 -15.26
CA ILE A 169 0.17 1.95 -16.43
C ILE A 169 -1.02 1.14 -16.98
N LEU A 170 -0.88 -0.18 -17.02
CA LEU A 170 -1.91 -1.09 -17.52
C LEU A 170 -2.92 -1.51 -16.44
N ASN A 171 -2.97 -0.78 -15.32
CA ASN A 171 -3.85 -1.11 -14.22
C ASN A 171 -5.33 -1.13 -14.64
N PRO A 172 -6.03 -2.28 -14.68
CA PRO A 172 -7.45 -2.38 -15.01
C PRO A 172 -8.33 -1.45 -14.18
N ARG A 173 -7.96 -1.14 -12.92
CA ARG A 173 -8.71 -0.21 -12.08
C ARG A 173 -8.81 1.19 -12.66
N ARG A 174 -7.87 1.61 -13.53
CA ARG A 174 -7.97 2.88 -14.30
C ARG A 174 -9.22 2.93 -15.17
N ARG A 175 -9.74 1.78 -15.61
CA ARG A 175 -10.83 1.66 -16.58
C ARG A 175 -12.11 1.10 -15.96
N GLU A 176 -11.98 0.25 -14.96
CA GLU A 176 -13.09 -0.58 -14.47
C GLU A 176 -13.73 -0.01 -13.20
N VAL A 177 -13.05 0.89 -12.46
CA VAL A 177 -13.55 1.43 -11.19
C VAL A 177 -13.91 2.92 -11.35
N PRO A 178 -15.21 3.29 -11.38
CA PRO A 178 -15.64 4.67 -11.59
C PRO A 178 -15.10 5.68 -10.57
N GLN A 179 -14.94 5.26 -9.31
CA GLN A 179 -14.38 6.10 -8.25
C GLN A 179 -12.92 6.45 -8.52
N VAL A 180 -12.14 5.50 -9.04
CA VAL A 180 -10.76 5.71 -9.44
C VAL A 180 -10.71 6.65 -10.64
N GLN A 181 -11.60 6.48 -11.62
CA GLN A 181 -11.68 7.38 -12.78
C GLN A 181 -11.99 8.82 -12.39
N ALA A 182 -12.98 9.02 -11.51
CA ALA A 182 -13.32 10.34 -10.99
C ALA A 182 -12.10 11.00 -10.33
N ALA A 183 -11.41 10.28 -9.46
CA ALA A 183 -10.19 10.76 -8.83
C ALA A 183 -9.06 11.06 -9.83
N MET A 184 -8.91 10.25 -10.88
CA MET A 184 -7.90 10.48 -11.92
C MET A 184 -8.18 11.77 -12.71
N MET A 185 -9.44 12.08 -13.01
CA MET A 185 -9.82 13.31 -13.73
C MET A 185 -9.44 14.57 -12.95
N GLU A 186 -9.38 14.51 -11.62
CA GLU A 186 -8.99 15.63 -10.77
C GLU A 186 -7.47 15.85 -10.67
N ILE A 187 -6.65 14.87 -11.06
CA ILE A 187 -5.18 14.90 -10.89
C ILE A 187 -4.47 15.49 -12.14
N GLU A 188 -5.22 15.81 -13.20
CA GLU A 188 -4.74 16.52 -14.40
C GLU A 188 -3.42 15.95 -14.98
N THR A 189 -3.32 14.62 -15.09
CA THR A 189 -2.16 13.91 -15.64
C THR A 189 -2.59 12.73 -16.52
N ASP A 190 -1.81 12.44 -17.57
CA ASP A 190 -2.12 11.38 -18.54
C ASP A 190 -1.90 9.97 -17.98
N ALA A 191 -1.09 9.83 -16.92
CA ALA A 191 -0.69 8.52 -16.39
C ALA A 191 -0.62 8.45 -14.85
N PRO A 192 -1.72 8.73 -14.13
CA PRO A 192 -1.72 8.74 -12.67
C PRO A 192 -1.40 7.35 -12.12
N VAL A 193 -0.64 7.28 -11.04
CA VAL A 193 -0.27 6.03 -10.37
C VAL A 193 -1.38 5.62 -9.42
N ILE A 194 -1.74 4.33 -9.41
CA ILE A 194 -2.71 3.78 -8.48
C ILE A 194 -2.00 2.75 -7.61
N VAL A 195 -2.00 3.00 -6.31
CA VAL A 195 -1.45 2.12 -5.28
C VAL A 195 -2.62 1.60 -4.45
N GLU A 196 -2.61 0.31 -4.12
CA GLU A 196 -3.61 -0.25 -3.22
C GLU A 196 -3.11 -0.14 -1.78
N LEU A 197 -3.87 0.55 -0.93
CA LEU A 197 -3.76 0.47 0.52
C LEU A 197 -4.71 -0.62 1.01
N ILE A 198 -4.16 -1.78 1.36
CA ILE A 198 -4.91 -2.89 1.93
C ILE A 198 -4.78 -2.80 3.44
N THR A 199 -5.92 -2.77 4.11
CA THR A 199 -5.99 -2.75 5.58
C THR A 199 -6.37 -4.15 6.06
N THR A 200 -5.59 -4.69 7.01
CA THR A 200 -5.72 -6.10 7.44
C THR A 200 -6.69 -6.30 8.60
N GLY A 201 -7.47 -5.30 9.03
CA GLY A 201 -8.35 -5.49 10.18
C GLY A 201 -9.27 -4.34 10.56
N GLY A 202 -9.96 -4.54 11.68
CA GLY A 202 -11.14 -3.81 12.16
C GLY A 202 -11.01 -2.31 12.47
N MET A 203 -9.97 -1.63 12.00
CA MET A 203 -9.88 -0.16 12.07
C MET A 203 -9.44 0.47 10.75
N PRO A 204 -10.07 0.14 9.61
CA PRO A 204 -9.72 0.75 8.34
C PRO A 204 -9.93 2.28 8.35
N GLY A 205 -10.87 2.76 9.16
CA GLY A 205 -11.09 4.18 9.42
C GLY A 205 -9.91 4.92 10.05
N TYR A 206 -9.17 4.27 10.95
CA TYR A 206 -7.96 4.86 11.54
C TYR A 206 -6.84 4.99 10.49
N LEU A 207 -6.65 3.94 9.69
CA LEU A 207 -5.70 3.95 8.57
C LEU A 207 -6.06 5.05 7.56
N TYR A 208 -7.34 5.21 7.23
CA TYR A 208 -7.82 6.32 6.41
C TYR A 208 -7.46 7.66 7.05
N TYR A 209 -7.77 7.86 8.34
CA TYR A 209 -7.47 9.11 9.05
C TYR A 209 -5.98 9.50 9.00
N VAL A 210 -5.08 8.52 9.17
CA VAL A 210 -3.63 8.79 9.14
C VAL A 210 -3.12 9.00 7.72
N VAL A 211 -3.56 8.19 6.75
CA VAL A 211 -3.01 8.21 5.38
C VAL A 211 -3.63 9.33 4.53
N HIS A 212 -4.90 9.64 4.72
CA HIS A 212 -5.63 10.60 3.88
C HIS A 212 -4.98 12.00 3.82
N PRO A 213 -4.57 12.63 4.94
CA PRO A 213 -3.88 13.93 4.89
C PRO A 213 -2.55 13.88 4.14
N LEU A 214 -1.82 12.77 4.25
CA LEU A 214 -0.53 12.58 3.55
C LEU A 214 -0.75 12.48 2.04
N VAL A 215 -1.79 11.76 1.62
CA VAL A 215 -2.17 11.65 0.21
C VAL A 215 -2.63 12.99 -0.35
N GLN A 216 -3.42 13.76 0.40
CA GLN A 216 -3.84 15.11 0.01
C GLN A 216 -2.67 16.08 -0.15
N ALA A 217 -1.68 16.03 0.74
CA ALA A 217 -0.48 16.86 0.66
C ALA A 217 0.40 16.57 -0.58
N LEU A 218 0.17 15.42 -1.24
CA LEU A 218 0.84 15.01 -2.47
C LEU A 218 -0.04 15.21 -3.72
N ASP A 219 -1.07 16.05 -3.60
CA ASP A 219 -2.12 16.28 -4.61
C ASP A 219 -2.85 14.99 -5.05
N GLY A 220 -2.81 13.96 -4.22
CA GLY A 220 -3.43 12.66 -4.48
C GLY A 220 -4.88 12.59 -4.02
N ARG A 221 -5.50 11.42 -4.26
CA ARG A 221 -6.83 11.07 -3.79
C ARG A 221 -6.84 9.68 -3.17
N LEU A 222 -7.59 9.53 -2.08
CA LEU A 222 -7.83 8.24 -1.43
C LEU A 222 -9.28 7.85 -1.68
N VAL A 223 -9.50 6.74 -2.38
CA VAL A 223 -10.84 6.26 -2.73
C VAL A 223 -11.07 4.87 -2.15
N LEU A 224 -12.26 4.60 -1.62
CA LEU A 224 -12.63 3.25 -1.21
C LEU A 224 -12.87 2.39 -2.46
N LEU A 225 -12.21 1.24 -2.56
CA LEU A 225 -12.40 0.31 -3.67
C LEU A 225 -13.49 -0.72 -3.34
N PRO A 226 -14.26 -1.18 -4.34
CA PRO A 226 -15.13 -2.33 -4.15
C PRO A 226 -14.29 -3.56 -3.80
N GLY A 227 -14.77 -4.32 -2.81
CA GLY A 227 -14.21 -5.60 -2.38
C GLY A 227 -14.66 -6.77 -3.24
#